data_AF-A0A1C5BQG3-F1
#
_entry.id   AF-A0A1C5BQG3-F1
#
_cell.length_a   1.000
_cell.length_b   1.000
_cell.length_c   1.000
_cell.angle_alpha   90.00
_cell.angle_beta   90.00
_cell.angle_gamma   90.00
#
_symmetry.space_group_name_H-M   'P 1'
#
loop_
_entity.id
_entity.type
_entity.pdbx_description
1 polymer ?
#
loop_
_entity_poly.entity_id
_entity_poly.type
_entity_poly.pdbx_seq_one_letter_code
_entity_poly.pdbx_strand_id
1 'polypeptide(L)' 'MVELNAEIRALVADGGVVSPEGRREYERLLVEWVAAVRGSSTEAG' A
#
# COMPACT_ATOMS: atom_id res chain seq x y z
N MET A 1 6.16 -7.19 1.24
CA MET A 1 6.58 -5.92 0.58
C MET A 1 6.24 -5.87 -0.89
N VAL A 2 6.72 -6.82 -1.71
CA VAL A 2 6.46 -6.83 -3.17
C VAL A 2 4.96 -6.94 -3.48
N GLU A 3 4.24 -7.74 -2.70
CA GLU A 3 2.79 -7.96 -2.84
C GLU A 3 1.97 -6.68 -2.56
N LEU A 4 2.15 -6.05 -1.39
CA LEU A 4 1.53 -4.75 -1.07
C LEU A 4 1.79 -3.66 -2.12
N ASN A 5 3.01 -3.60 -2.68
CA ASN A 5 3.32 -2.62 -3.73
C ASN A 5 2.58 -2.93 -5.04
N ALA A 6 2.44 -4.22 -5.37
CA ALA A 6 1.67 -4.66 -6.54
C ALA A 6 0.17 -4.36 -6.38
N GLU A 7 -0.39 -4.58 -5.19
CA GLU A 7 -1.79 -4.25 -4.88
C GLU A 7 -2.07 -2.74 -5.00
N ILE A 8 -1.19 -1.91 -4.44
CA ILE A 8 -1.30 -0.45 -4.58
C ILE A 8 -1.27 -0.03 -6.05
N ARG A 9 -0.35 -0.60 -6.85
CA ARG A 9 -0.23 -0.29 -8.28
C ARG A 9 -1.45 -0.76 -9.08
N ALA A 10 -1.98 -1.94 -8.77
CA ALA A 10 -3.18 -2.47 -9.40
C ALA A 10 -4.40 -1.59 -9.12
N LEU A 11 -4.59 -1.19 -7.86
CA LEU A 11 -5.68 -0.30 -7.45
C LEU A 11 -5.62 1.05 -8.19
N VAL A 12 -4.43 1.64 -8.31
CA VAL A 12 -4.25 2.91 -9.04
C VAL A 12 -4.52 2.74 -10.54
N ALA A 13 -4.03 1.65 -11.14
CA ALA A 13 -4.20 1.39 -12.57
C ALA A 13 -5.67 1.17 -12.97
N ASP A 14 -6.46 0.56 -12.09
CA ASP A 14 -7.90 0.35 -12.27
C ASP A 14 -8.73 1.63 -11.97
N GLY A 15 -8.07 2.72 -11.57
CA GLY A 15 -8.76 3.95 -11.16
C GLY A 15 -9.46 3.81 -9.81
N GLY A 16 -9.14 2.82 -8.98
CA GLY A 16 -9.76 2.63 -7.66
C GLY A 16 -9.71 3.88 -6.77
N VAL A 17 -8.75 4.78 -6.97
CA VAL A 17 -8.62 6.02 -6.19
C VAL A 17 -9.62 7.13 -6.54
N VAL A 18 -10.44 7.00 -7.59
CA VAL A 18 -11.47 8.01 -7.91
C VAL A 18 -12.74 7.89 -7.08
N SER A 19 -13.04 6.71 -6.52
CA SER A 19 -14.19 6.55 -5.61
C SER A 19 -13.79 6.79 -4.15
N PRO A 20 -14.71 7.23 -3.28
CA PRO A 20 -14.47 7.31 -1.84
C PRO A 20 -14.04 5.97 -1.24
N GLU A 21 -14.61 4.87 -1.72
CA GLU A 21 -14.33 3.51 -1.26
C GLU A 21 -12.90 3.09 -1.61
N GLY A 22 -12.49 3.28 -2.87
CA GLY A 22 -11.13 2.90 -3.26
C GLY A 22 -10.07 3.90 -2.79
N ARG A 23 -10.42 5.16 -2.47
CA ARG A 23 -9.54 6.05 -1.69
C ARG A 23 -9.28 5.51 -0.28
N ARG A 24 -10.32 5.03 0.43
CA ARG A 24 -10.14 4.40 1.75
C ARG A 24 -9.25 3.16 1.67
N GLU A 25 -9.44 2.35 0.63
CA GLU A 25 -8.61 1.16 0.42
C GLU A 25 -7.16 1.51 0.10
N TYR A 26 -6.93 2.54 -0.72
CA TYR A 26 -5.60 3.06 -0.99
C TYR A 26 -4.89 3.57 0.27
N GLU A 27 -5.61 4.31 1.13
CA GLU A 27 -5.08 4.80 2.41
C GLU A 27 -4.72 3.64 3.36
N ARG A 28 -5.56 2.60 3.42
CA ARG A 28 -5.28 1.38 4.20
C ARG A 28 -3.99 0.70 3.74
N LEU A 29 -3.84 0.49 2.43
CA LEU A 29 -2.67 -0.15 1.84
C LEU A 29 -1.38 0.67 2.05
N LEU A 30 -1.47 2.01 2.02
CA LEU A 30 -0.33 2.88 2.31
C LEU A 30 0.15 2.77 3.76
N VAL A 31 -0.78 2.72 4.73
CA VAL A 31 -0.45 2.54 6.14
C VAL A 31 0.27 1.20 6.35
N GLU A 32 -0.26 0.13 5.74
CA GLU A 32 0.32 -1.21 5.83
C GLU A 32 1.71 -1.27 5.18
N TRP A 33 1.89 -0.64 4.02
CA TRP A 33 3.17 -0.54 3.35
C TRP A 33 4.22 0.20 4.20
N VAL A 34 3.86 1.34 4.80
CA VAL A 34 4.78 2.11 5.68
C VAL A 34 5.20 1.28 6.90
N ALA A 35 4.27 0.55 7.53
CA ALA A 35 4.57 -0.32 8.66
C ALA A 35 5.56 -1.43 8.26
N ALA A 36 5.32 -2.07 7.11
CA ALA A 36 6.16 -3.14 6.61
C ALA A 36 7.57 -2.67 6.20
N VAL A 37 7.70 -1.48 5.58
CA VAL A 37 9.01 -0.85 5.30
C VAL A 37 9.77 -0.64 6.60
N ARG A 38 9.14 -0.02 7.61
CA ARG A 38 9.80 0.29 8.90
C ARG A 38 10.18 -0.97 9.68
N GLY A 39 9.36 -2.01 9.64
CA GLY A 39 9.69 -3.31 10.23
C GLY A 39 10.90 -3.95 9.56
N SER A 40 10.94 -3.94 8.22
CA SER A 40 12.07 -4.52 7.46
C SER A 40 13.39 -3.74 7.61
N SER A 41 13.34 -2.42 7.84
CA SER A 41 14.53 -1.61 8.12
C SER A 41 15.19 -1.92 9.46
N THR A 42 14.51 -2.61 10.37
CA THR A 42 15.04 -2.91 11.73
C THR A 42 15.82 -4.23 11.76
N GLU A 43 15.71 -5.08 10.73
CA GLU A 43 16.44 -6.36 10.66
C GLU A 43 17.81 -6.27 9.94
N ALA A 44 18.21 -5.07 9.52
CA ALA A 44 19.54 -4.79 8.99
C ALA A 44 20.35 -3.96 10.02
N GLY A 45 20.68 -4.57 11.15
CA GLY A 45 21.48 -3.98 12.22
C GLY A 45 22.38 -5.03 12.87
#